data_AF-A0A3D4N3V2-F1
#
_entry.id   AF-A0A3D4N3V2-F1
#
_cell.length_a   1.000
_cell.length_b   1.000
_cell.length_c   1.000
_cell.angle_alpha   90.00
_cell.angle_beta   90.00
_cell.angle_gamma   90.00
#
_symmetry.space_group_name_H-M   'P 1'
#
loop_
_entity.id
_entity.type
_entity.pdbx_description
1 polymer ?
#
loop_
_entity_poly.entity_id
_entity_poly.type
_entity_poly.pdbx_seq_one_letter_code
_entity_poly.pdbx_strand_id
1 'polypeptide(L)'
;MLSREEWRNDQRERTREILEQVDIATFMFDLSGMNKGCPLDHPDGRYGYITLQDALAENWNIFDFKTDRLIGSYESIDALLERGWTVTTVPRTL
;
A
#
# COMPACT_ATOMS: atom_id res chain seq x y z
N MET A 1 -9.60 22.27 5.46
CA MET A 1 -8.22 21.83 5.17
C MET A 1 -7.77 21.04 6.39
N LEU A 2 -7.64 19.72 6.27
CA LEU A 2 -7.11 18.89 7.35
C LEU A 2 -5.65 19.30 7.57
N SER A 3 -5.22 19.33 8.83
CA SER A 3 -3.81 19.50 9.14
C SER A 3 -3.00 18.34 8.53
N ARG A 4 -1.70 18.55 8.30
CA ARG A 4 -0.81 17.52 7.71
C ARG A 4 -0.73 16.24 8.56
N GLU A 5 -1.05 16.35 9.85
CA GLU A 5 -1.15 15.24 10.79
C GLU A 5 -2.49 14.53 10.68
N GLU A 6 -3.60 15.24 10.60
CA GLU A 6 -4.93 14.66 10.37
C GLU A 6 -5.01 13.93 9.03
N TRP A 7 -4.47 14.52 7.96
CA TRP A 7 -4.42 13.87 6.65
C TRP A 7 -3.59 12.58 6.70
N ARG A 8 -2.50 12.54 7.47
CA ARG A 8 -1.72 11.30 7.66
C ARG A 8 -2.48 10.27 8.47
N ASN A 9 -3.23 10.66 9.50
CA ASN A 9 -4.04 9.74 10.28
C ASN A 9 -5.18 9.15 9.44
N ASP A 10 -5.88 9.97 8.66
CA ASP A 10 -6.92 9.48 7.73
C ASP A 10 -6.35 8.53 6.67
N GLN A 11 -5.16 8.80 6.14
CA GLN A 11 -4.51 7.90 5.19
C GLN A 11 -4.08 6.57 5.84
N ARG A 12 -3.65 6.60 7.11
CA ARG A 12 -3.30 5.37 7.86
C ARG A 12 -4.53 4.54 8.17
N GLU A 13 -5.61 5.17 8.63
CA GLU A 13 -6.86 4.47 8.94
C GLU A 13 -7.46 3.85 7.69
N ARG A 14 -7.54 4.62 6.60
CA ARG A 14 -8.01 4.10 5.31
C ARG A 14 -7.13 2.98 4.76
N THR A 15 -5.81 3.11 4.90
CA THR A 15 -4.88 2.04 4.52
C THR A 15 -5.16 0.77 5.33
N ARG A 16 -5.38 0.91 6.64
CA ARG A 16 -5.75 -0.21 7.50
C ARG A 16 -7.04 -0.86 6.99
N GLU A 17 -8.10 -0.09 6.79
CA GLU A 17 -9.39 -0.62 6.32
C GLU A 17 -9.27 -1.36 4.98
N ILE A 18 -8.52 -0.81 4.01
CA ILE A 18 -8.32 -1.43 2.69
C ILE A 18 -7.56 -2.76 2.80
N LEU A 19 -6.50 -2.79 3.63
CA LEU A 19 -5.68 -3.98 3.81
C LEU A 19 -6.38 -5.05 4.66
N GLU A 20 -7.12 -4.65 5.70
CA GLU A 20 -7.91 -5.56 6.55
C GLU A 20 -9.09 -6.18 5.79
N GLN A 21 -9.81 -5.36 5.02
CA GLN A 21 -10.95 -5.85 4.24
C GLN A 21 -10.52 -6.56 2.95
N VAL A 22 -9.22 -6.51 2.63
CA VAL A 22 -8.65 -6.95 1.36
C VAL A 22 -9.54 -6.47 0.22
N ASP A 23 -9.75 -5.15 0.14
CA ASP A 23 -10.67 -4.56 -0.82
C ASP A 23 -10.21 -4.93 -2.25
N ILE A 24 -10.87 -5.94 -2.82
CA ILE A 24 -10.49 -6.55 -4.10
C ILE A 24 -10.48 -5.50 -5.21
N ALA A 25 -11.37 -4.50 -5.14
CA ALA A 25 -11.39 -3.43 -6.12
C ALA A 25 -10.08 -2.63 -6.07
N THR A 26 -9.55 -2.34 -4.88
CA THR A 26 -8.26 -1.63 -4.70
C THR A 26 -7.06 -2.49 -5.10
N PHE A 27 -7.10 -3.80 -4.83
CA PHE A 27 -6.05 -4.74 -5.27
C PHE A 27 -6.07 -5.00 -6.77
N MET A 28 -7.22 -4.89 -7.42
CA MET A 28 -7.38 -5.01 -8.87
C MET A 28 -7.27 -3.66 -9.60
N PHE A 29 -7.22 -2.55 -8.86
CA PHE A 29 -7.13 -1.22 -9.44
C PHE A 29 -5.69 -0.97 -9.88
N ASP A 30 -5.41 -1.34 -11.12
CA ASP A 30 -4.18 -0.98 -11.78
C ASP A 30 -4.44 -0.09 -12.99
N LEU A 31 -3.88 1.12 -12.95
CA LEU A 31 -3.91 2.08 -14.05
C LEU A 31 -2.75 1.87 -15.05
N SER A 32 -1.80 0.97 -14.76
CA SER A 32 -0.64 0.69 -15.63
C SER A 32 -0.83 -0.49 -16.58
N GLY A 33 -1.96 -1.21 -16.51
CA GLY A 33 -2.22 -2.45 -17.26
C GLY A 33 -1.46 -3.70 -16.76
N MET A 34 -0.62 -3.57 -15.74
CA MET A 34 0.01 -4.66 -15.00
C MET A 34 -0.59 -4.75 -13.60
N ASN A 35 -1.63 -5.57 -13.45
CA ASN A 35 -2.26 -5.82 -12.16
C ASN A 35 -1.31 -6.62 -11.23
N LYS A 36 -0.46 -5.90 -10.51
CA LYS A 36 0.54 -6.46 -9.59
C LYS A 36 0.03 -6.57 -8.15
N GLY A 37 -1.07 -5.90 -7.82
CA GLY A 37 -1.69 -5.87 -6.50
C GLY A 37 -1.97 -4.46 -6.01
N CYS A 38 -2.12 -4.30 -4.70
CA CYS A 38 -2.43 -3.02 -4.07
C CYS A 38 -1.19 -2.13 -4.02
N PRO A 39 -1.20 -0.93 -4.63
CA PRO A 39 -0.05 -0.03 -4.65
C PRO A 39 0.10 0.77 -3.34
N LEU A 40 1.34 0.91 -2.87
CA LEU A 40 1.70 1.65 -1.65
C LEU A 40 2.76 2.71 -1.94
N ASP A 41 2.54 3.88 -1.36
CA ASP A 41 3.51 4.97 -1.29
C ASP A 41 4.25 4.96 0.05
N HIS A 42 5.51 5.36 0.02
CA HIS A 42 6.31 5.65 1.20
C HIS A 42 6.72 7.13 1.20
N PRO A 43 6.78 7.81 2.36
CA PRO A 43 7.16 9.23 2.46
C PRO A 43 8.56 9.52 1.91
N ASP A 44 9.47 8.54 1.95
CA ASP A 44 10.82 8.64 1.37
C ASP A 44 10.85 8.54 -0.16
N GLY A 45 9.69 8.48 -0.82
CA GLY A 45 9.57 8.40 -2.29
C GLY A 45 9.72 6.98 -2.85
N ARG A 46 9.73 5.95 -1.99
CA ARG A 46 9.63 4.56 -2.44
C ARG A 46 8.19 4.27 -2.88
N TYR A 47 8.06 3.44 -3.90
CA TYR A 47 6.78 3.04 -4.45
C TYR A 47 6.77 1.51 -4.60
N GLY A 48 5.87 0.88 -3.86
CA GLY A 48 5.78 -0.57 -3.81
C GLY A 48 4.35 -1.05 -4.01
N TYR A 49 4.17 -2.36 -3.95
CA TYR A 49 2.86 -2.99 -3.94
C TYR A 49 2.86 -4.24 -3.08
N ILE A 50 1.68 -4.64 -2.63
CA ILE A 50 1.42 -5.93 -1.98
C ILE A 50 0.54 -6.74 -2.91
N THR A 51 0.88 -8.00 -3.12
CA THR A 51 0.05 -8.88 -3.95
C THR A 51 -1.24 -9.23 -3.22
N LEU A 52 -2.31 -9.49 -3.97
CA LEU A 52 -3.56 -9.97 -3.39
C LEU A 52 -3.35 -11.29 -2.61
N GLN A 53 -2.49 -12.16 -3.12
CA GLN A 53 -2.19 -13.45 -2.48
C GLN A 53 -1.48 -13.26 -1.13
N ASP A 54 -0.53 -12.33 -1.06
CA ASP A 54 0.16 -11.96 0.17
C ASP A 54 -0.81 -11.38 1.21
N ALA A 55 -1.69 -10.45 0.79
CA ALA A 55 -2.70 -9.88 1.68
C ALA A 55 -3.71 -10.92 2.19
N LEU A 56 -4.19 -11.82 1.33
CA LEU A 56 -5.08 -12.93 1.72
C LEU A 56 -4.41 -13.94 2.66
N ALA A 57 -3.09 -14.08 2.57
CA ALA A 57 -2.30 -14.94 3.45
C ALA A 57 -1.82 -14.20 4.71
N GLU A 58 -2.25 -12.95 4.92
CA GLU A 58 -1.79 -12.06 5.99
C GLU A 58 -0.25 -11.86 6.00
N ASN A 59 0.39 -12.06 4.85
CA ASN A 59 1.81 -11.84 4.63
C ASN A 59 2.02 -10.44 4.06
N TRP A 60 2.54 -9.50 4.85
CA TRP A 60 2.69 -8.12 4.40
C TRP A 60 4.02 -7.90 3.67
N ASN A 61 4.18 -8.56 2.53
CA ASN A 61 5.34 -8.45 1.66
C ASN A 61 5.18 -7.28 0.69
N ILE A 62 6.09 -6.32 0.75
CA ILE A 62 6.13 -5.17 -0.15
C ILE A 62 7.19 -5.40 -1.21
N PHE A 63 6.76 -5.36 -2.46
CA PHE A 63 7.60 -5.44 -3.64
C PHE A 63 7.79 -4.06 -4.25
N ASP A 64 8.99 -3.76 -4.74
CA ASP A 64 9.24 -2.55 -5.50
C ASP A 64 8.52 -2.61 -6.85
N PHE A 65 7.73 -1.59 -7.16
CA PHE A 65 6.85 -1.60 -8.33
C PHE A 65 7.61 -1.70 -9.66
N LYS A 66 8.83 -1.14 -9.74
CA LYS A 66 9.64 -1.10 -10.95
C LYS A 66 10.46 -2.37 -11.16
N THR A 67 11.00 -2.93 -10.08
CA THR A 67 11.98 -4.02 -10.13
C THR A 67 11.42 -5.37 -9.72
N ASP A 68 10.18 -5.43 -9.20
CA ASP A 68 9.54 -6.67 -8.74
C ASP A 68 10.33 -7.36 -7.59
N ARG A 69 11.17 -6.59 -6.89
CA ARG A 69 12.00 -7.09 -5.79
C ARG A 69 11.31 -6.86 -4.47
N LEU A 70 11.33 -7.87 -3.60
CA LEU A 70 10.93 -7.72 -2.21
C LEU A 70 11.83 -6.66 -1.54
N ILE A 71 11.21 -5.60 -1.03
CA ILE A 71 11.90 -4.49 -0.35
C ILE A 71 11.60 -4.44 1.15
N GLY A 72 10.56 -5.15 1.60
CA GLY A 72 10.24 -5.28 3.01
C GLY A 72 9.20 -6.36 3.24
N SER A 73 9.27 -6.99 4.41
CA SER A 73 8.26 -7.90 4.92
C SER A 73 7.88 -7.43 6.31
N TYR A 74 6.58 -7.41 6.59
CA TYR A 74 6.04 -6.94 7.86
C TYR A 74 5.15 -8.02 8.48
N GLU A 75 5.16 -8.12 9.80
CA GLU A 75 4.38 -9.12 10.54
C GLU A 75 2.91 -8.71 10.72
N SER A 76 2.58 -7.43 10.50
CA SER A 76 1.22 -6.90 10.60
C SER A 76 1.04 -5.63 9.77
N ILE A 77 -0.22 -5.25 9.55
CA ILE A 77 -0.60 -3.97 8.93
C ILE A 77 -0.07 -2.80 9.77
N ASP A 78 -0.16 -2.87 11.10
CA ASP A 78 0.36 -1.82 11.96
C ASP A 78 1.87 -1.65 11.82
N ALA A 79 2.63 -2.74 11.72
CA ALA A 79 4.08 -2.67 11.50
C ALA A 79 4.42 -2.02 10.15
N LEU A 80 3.62 -2.27 9.12
CA LEU A 80 3.73 -1.63 7.82
C LEU A 80 3.42 -0.12 7.89
N LEU A 81 2.35 0.25 8.61
CA LEU A 81 1.94 1.64 8.82
C LEU A 81 2.96 2.43 9.67
N GLU A 82 3.53 1.81 10.71
CA GLU A 82 4.59 2.40 11.53
C GLU A 82 5.85 2.67 10.73
N ARG A 83 6.10 1.84 9.71
CA ARG A 83 7.21 2.02 8.78
C ARG A 83 6.93 3.08 7.73
N GLY A 84 5.71 3.61 7.67
CA GLY A 84 5.34 4.75 6.83
C GLY A 84 4.72 4.36 5.49
N TRP A 85 4.40 3.10 5.27
CA TRP A 85 3.72 2.67 4.06
C TRP A 85 2.22 2.98 4.13
N THR A 86 1.69 3.60 3.09
CA THR A 86 0.26 3.91 2.97
C THR A 86 -0.24 3.55 1.57
N VAL A 87 -1.46 3.03 1.46
CA VAL A 87 -2.07 2.74 0.16
C VAL A 87 -2.19 4.04 -0.63
N THR A 88 -1.72 4.00 -1.88
CA THR A 88 -1.85 5.18 -2.74
C THR A 88 -3.28 5.27 -3.26
N THR A 89 -3.88 6.45 -3.10
CA THR A 89 -5.24 6.75 -3.56
C THR A 89 -5.25 7.81 -4.66
N VAL A 90 -4.07 8.32 -5.01
CA VAL A 90 -3.89 9.39 -5.98
C VAL A 90 -2.97 8.85 -7.07
N PRO A 91 -3.37 8.85 -8.35
CA PRO A 91 -2.45 8.50 -9.42
C PRO A 91 -1.29 9.50 -9.39
N ARG A 92 -0.07 9.02 -9.11
CA ARG A 92 1.10 9.79 -9.54
C ARG A 92 1.10 9.70 -11.06
N THR A 93 0.72 10.79 -11.72
CA THR A 93 1.04 11.02 -13.12
C THR A 93 2.56 10.86 -13.25
N LEU A 94 2.97 9.74 -13.83
CA LEU A 94 4.33 9.51 -14.32
C LEU A 94 4.66 10.54 -15.42
#